data_AF-A0AA38NSP7-F1
#
_entry.id   AF-A0AA38NSP7-F1
#
_cell.length_a   1.000
_cell.length_b   1.000
_cell.length_c   1.000
_cell.angle_alpha   90.00
_cell.angle_beta   90.00
_cell.angle_gamma   90.00
#
_symmetry.space_group_name_H-M   'P 1'
#
loop_
_entity.id
_entity.type
_entity.pdbx_description
1 polymer ?
#
loop_
_entity_poly.entity_id
_entity_poly.type
_entity_poly.pdbx_seq_one_letter_code
_entity_poly.pdbx_strand_id
1 'polypeptide(L)'
;MLADFYGFFYHSLPAEGTLTLEELHRIIVDVWLKRYDEDLEIERAARRKGRPKSVKESKLEELKLRESEQYRTGFEVIDLTHPENVALFQTWDQKEVAFIDLLRFIRISSASPATFVVSRPGKHLSLIKDEAAIQSHSGDMELDS
;
A
#
# COMPACT_ATOMS: atom_id res chain seq x y z
N MET A 1 4.61 12.52 4.20
CA MET A 1 3.63 12.50 5.31
C MET A 1 2.62 11.38 5.06
N LEU A 2 1.81 10.99 6.06
CA LEU A 2 0.73 9.99 5.89
C LEU A 2 -0.24 10.36 4.75
N ALA A 3 -0.50 11.66 4.54
CA ALA A 3 -1.29 12.15 3.42
C ALA A 3 -0.71 11.77 2.05
N ASP A 4 0.61 11.86 1.86
CA ASP A 4 1.27 11.49 0.59
C ASP A 4 1.14 9.99 0.30
N PHE A 5 1.17 9.16 1.35
CA PHE A 5 1.00 7.72 1.22
C PHE A 5 -0.41 7.36 0.76
N TYR A 6 -1.44 7.88 1.41
CA TYR A 6 -2.83 7.61 1.02
C TYR A 6 -3.19 8.25 -0.32
N GLY A 7 -2.70 9.46 -0.59
CA GLY A 7 -2.85 10.10 -1.90
C GLY A 7 -2.23 9.27 -3.02
N PHE A 8 -1.06 8.67 -2.80
CA PHE A 8 -0.44 7.76 -3.77
C PHE A 8 -1.34 6.57 -4.13
N PHE A 9 -1.94 5.88 -3.14
CA PHE A 9 -2.87 4.78 -3.44
C PHE A 9 -4.14 5.27 -4.14
N TYR A 10 -4.66 6.43 -3.74
CA TYR A 10 -5.83 7.01 -4.38
C TYR A 10 -5.57 7.28 -5.87
N HIS A 11 -4.42 7.84 -6.20
CA HIS A 11 -4.01 8.06 -7.60
C HIS A 11 -3.60 6.79 -8.33
N SER A 12 -3.44 5.67 -7.62
CA SER A 12 -3.15 4.35 -8.19
C SER A 12 -4.42 3.50 -8.36
N LEU A 13 -5.60 4.03 -8.02
CA LEU A 13 -6.87 3.35 -8.24
C LEU A 13 -7.06 3.07 -9.74
N PRO A 14 -7.45 1.83 -10.13
CA PRO A 14 -7.82 1.56 -11.50
C PRO A 14 -9.11 2.30 -11.87
N ALA A 15 -9.27 2.61 -13.16
CA ALA A 15 -10.50 3.25 -13.66
C ALA A 15 -11.73 2.37 -13.43
N GLU A 16 -11.56 1.05 -13.54
CA GLU A 16 -12.60 0.05 -13.31
C GLU A 16 -12.00 -1.17 -12.60
N GLY A 17 -12.80 -1.85 -11.77
CA GLY A 17 -12.42 -3.09 -11.12
C GLY A 17 -11.45 -2.91 -9.95
N THR A 18 -10.54 -3.87 -9.79
CA THR A 18 -9.54 -3.93 -8.71
C THR A 18 -8.19 -4.26 -9.30
N LEU A 19 -7.11 -3.98 -8.55
CA LEU A 19 -5.79 -4.48 -8.92
C LEU A 19 -5.67 -5.96 -8.55
N THR A 20 -4.92 -6.70 -9.36
CA THR A 20 -4.34 -7.96 -8.89
C THR A 20 -3.27 -7.69 -7.83
N LEU A 21 -2.96 -8.70 -7.01
CA LEU A 21 -1.86 -8.59 -6.04
C LEU A 21 -0.53 -8.29 -6.73
N GLU A 22 -0.29 -8.86 -7.91
CA GLU A 22 0.92 -8.59 -8.71
C GLU A 22 0.99 -7.12 -9.14
N GLU A 23 -0.10 -6.53 -9.62
CA GLU A 23 -0.15 -5.11 -9.98
C GLU A 23 0.06 -4.21 -8.75
N LEU A 24 -0.52 -4.58 -7.61
CA LEU A 24 -0.28 -3.89 -6.34
C LEU A 24 1.21 -3.92 -5.98
N HIS A 25 1.89 -5.06 -6.11
CA HIS A 25 3.33 -5.15 -5.91
C HIS A 25 4.12 -4.27 -6.89
N ARG A 26 3.73 -4.24 -8.17
CA ARG A 26 4.38 -3.40 -9.20
C ARG A 26 4.31 -1.92 -8.85
N ILE A 27 3.15 -1.39 -8.43
CA ILE A 27 3.07 0.04 -8.07
C ILE A 27 3.95 0.39 -6.87
N ILE A 28 4.13 -0.53 -5.91
CA ILE A 28 5.04 -0.32 -4.79
C ILE A 28 6.49 -0.30 -5.25
N VAL A 29 6.92 -1.29 -6.04
CA VAL A 29 8.31 -1.44 -6.48
C VAL A 29 8.72 -0.37 -7.49
N ASP A 30 7.85 -0.09 -8.46
CA ASP A 30 8.19 0.73 -9.62
C ASP A 30 7.87 2.21 -9.43
N VAL A 31 6.99 2.55 -8.49
CA VAL A 31 6.60 3.94 -8.26
C VAL A 31 6.94 4.36 -6.84
N TRP A 32 6.34 3.73 -5.82
CA TRP A 32 6.51 4.19 -4.43
C TRP A 32 7.96 4.15 -3.97
N LEU A 33 8.64 3.01 -4.09
CA LEU A 33 10.02 2.85 -3.64
C LEU A 33 11.04 3.63 -4.49
N LYS A 34 10.68 3.98 -5.73
CA LYS A 34 11.55 4.72 -6.67
C LYS A 34 11.32 6.24 -6.68
N ARG A 35 10.29 6.75 -5.98
CA ARG A 35 9.89 8.17 -6.03
C ARG A 35 10.97 9.20 -5.68
N TYR A 36 12.04 8.80 -4.99
CA TYR A 36 13.16 9.67 -4.63
C TYR A 36 14.44 9.44 -5.43
N ASP A 37 14.41 8.57 -6.46
CA ASP A 37 15.61 8.27 -7.25
C ASP A 37 16.11 9.51 -7.99
N GLU A 38 15.22 10.28 -8.62
CA GLU A 38 15.57 11.51 -9.32
C GLU A 38 16.18 12.55 -8.37
N ASP A 39 15.54 12.79 -7.22
CA ASP A 39 16.05 13.71 -6.19
C ASP A 39 17.44 13.32 -5.69
N LEU A 40 17.68 12.01 -5.50
CA LEU A 40 18.99 11.51 -5.09
C LEU A 40 20.06 11.72 -6.15
N GLU A 41 19.73 11.46 -7.42
CA GLU A 41 20.68 11.69 -8.52
C GLU A 41 21.02 13.17 -8.68
N ILE A 42 20.04 14.08 -8.47
CA ILE A 42 20.29 15.53 -8.45
C ILE A 42 21.26 15.90 -7.31
N GLU A 43 21.03 15.41 -6.09
CA GLU A 43 21.92 15.68 -4.94
C GLU A 43 23.33 15.12 -5.18
N ARG A 44 23.42 13.90 -5.73
CA ARG A 44 24.70 13.23 -6.04
C ARG A 44 25.47 13.97 -7.15
N ALA A 45 24.79 14.43 -8.19
CA ALA A 45 25.40 15.21 -9.27
C ALA A 45 25.87 16.59 -8.80
N ALA A 46 25.14 17.23 -7.89
CA ALA A 46 25.54 18.50 -7.27
C ALA A 46 26.77 18.35 -6.34
N ARG A 47 27.09 17.13 -5.91
CA ARG A 47 28.21 16.84 -5.01
C ARG A 47 29.54 16.79 -5.77
N ARG A 48 30.39 17.79 -5.54
CA ARG A 48 31.79 17.79 -6.01
C ARG A 48 32.59 16.69 -5.29
N LYS A 49 33.57 16.11 -5.99
CA LYS A 49 34.47 15.08 -5.46
C LYS A 49 35.09 15.53 -4.13
N GLY A 50 34.94 14.71 -3.09
CA GLY A 50 35.48 14.97 -1.74
C GLY A 50 34.54 15.69 -0.77
N ARG A 51 33.39 16.22 -1.23
CA ARG A 51 32.39 16.77 -0.31
C ARG A 51 31.60 15.63 0.35
N PRO A 52 31.37 15.67 1.68
CA PRO A 52 30.46 14.75 2.35
C PRO A 52 29.03 14.88 1.79
N LYS A 53 28.22 13.84 2.00
CA LYS A 53 26.81 13.81 1.60
C LYS A 53 26.05 14.99 2.21
N SER A 54 25.07 15.51 1.49
CA SER A 54 24.18 16.52 2.07
C SER A 54 23.29 15.88 3.14
N VAL A 55 22.76 16.69 4.06
CA VAL A 55 21.76 16.21 5.03
C VAL A 55 20.52 15.69 4.30
N LYS A 56 20.15 16.30 3.16
CA LYS A 56 19.03 15.87 2.33
C LYS A 56 19.30 14.52 1.67
N GLU A 57 20.47 14.34 1.04
CA GLU A 57 20.91 13.05 0.47
C GLU A 57 20.86 11.94 1.51
N SER A 58 21.46 12.18 2.69
CA SER A 58 21.50 11.18 3.78
C SER A 58 20.11 10.78 4.25
N LYS A 59 19.19 11.76 4.39
CA LYS A 59 17.78 11.51 4.77
C LYS A 59 17.03 10.71 3.72
N LEU A 60 17.21 11.03 2.43
CA LEU A 60 16.55 10.33 1.33
C LEU A 60 17.03 8.88 1.21
N GLU A 61 18.32 8.62 1.39
CA GLU A 61 18.86 7.26 1.42
C GLU A 61 18.33 6.44 2.59
N GLU A 62 18.26 7.03 3.78
CA GLU A 62 17.70 6.38 4.97
C GLU A 62 16.20 6.06 4.78
N LEU A 63 15.43 6.99 4.21
CA LEU A 63 14.02 6.80 3.88
C LEU A 63 13.84 5.60 2.94
N LYS A 64 14.58 5.58 1.83
CA LYS A 64 14.51 4.47 0.86
C LYS A 64 14.91 3.14 1.48
N LEU A 65 16.00 3.12 2.26
CA LEU A 65 16.45 1.89 2.92
C LEU A 65 15.37 1.36 3.87
N ARG A 66 14.80 2.23 4.71
CA ARG A 66 13.77 1.84 5.67
C ARG A 66 12.52 1.29 4.97
N GLU A 67 12.04 1.97 3.93
CA GLU A 67 10.84 1.53 3.21
C GLU A 67 11.09 0.26 2.40
N SER A 68 12.29 0.08 1.85
CA SER A 68 12.67 -1.15 1.15
C SER A 68 12.72 -2.34 2.12
N GLU A 69 13.25 -2.14 3.33
CA GLU A 69 13.23 -3.17 4.37
C GLU A 69 11.82 -3.47 4.86
N GLN A 70 10.97 -2.46 5.02
CA GLN A 70 9.55 -2.67 5.35
C GLN A 70 8.85 -3.50 4.26
N TYR A 71 9.07 -3.19 2.98
CA TYR A 71 8.56 -3.99 1.87
C TYR A 71 9.12 -5.41 1.83
N ARG A 72 10.38 -5.59 2.23
CA ARG A 72 10.97 -6.93 2.35
C ARG A 72 10.29 -7.76 3.44
N THR A 73 10.00 -7.18 4.60
CA THR A 73 9.50 -7.95 5.76
C THR A 73 7.98 -7.95 5.93
N GLY A 74 7.27 -7.01 5.32
CA GLY A 74 5.83 -6.86 5.47
C GLY A 74 5.41 -5.39 5.54
N PHE A 75 4.99 -4.85 4.40
CA PHE A 75 4.55 -3.48 4.22
C PHE A 75 3.03 -3.41 4.20
N GLU A 76 2.48 -2.56 5.07
CA GLU A 76 1.05 -2.39 5.22
C GLU A 76 0.55 -1.35 4.22
N VAL A 77 -0.45 -1.72 3.42
CA VAL A 77 -0.99 -0.92 2.32
C VAL A 77 -2.51 -0.97 2.30
N ILE A 78 -3.16 0.00 1.65
CA ILE A 78 -4.61 -0.06 1.39
C ILE A 78 -4.86 -1.23 0.44
N ASP A 79 -5.87 -2.05 0.75
CA ASP A 79 -6.21 -3.20 -0.07
C ASP A 79 -6.94 -2.78 -1.36
N LEU A 80 -6.18 -2.57 -2.44
CA LEU A 80 -6.72 -2.26 -3.76
C LEU A 80 -7.12 -3.51 -4.56
N THR A 81 -7.03 -4.70 -3.94
CA THR A 81 -7.43 -5.99 -4.55
C THR A 81 -8.87 -6.37 -4.18
N HIS A 82 -9.46 -5.67 -3.22
CA HIS A 82 -10.79 -5.95 -2.70
C HIS A 82 -11.85 -5.01 -3.30
N PRO A 83 -12.88 -5.51 -4.00
CA PRO A 83 -13.85 -4.68 -4.71
C PRO A 83 -14.55 -3.65 -3.82
N GLU A 84 -15.10 -4.09 -2.69
CA GLU A 84 -15.80 -3.18 -1.75
C GLU A 84 -14.88 -2.11 -1.15
N ASN A 85 -13.59 -2.41 -0.98
CA ASN A 85 -12.64 -1.46 -0.41
C ASN A 85 -12.24 -0.41 -1.46
N VAL A 86 -12.06 -0.83 -2.71
CA VAL A 86 -11.80 0.07 -3.84
C VAL A 86 -12.99 1.00 -4.06
N ALA A 87 -14.20 0.46 -4.11
CA ALA A 87 -15.43 1.24 -4.27
C ALA A 87 -15.59 2.27 -3.14
N LEU A 88 -15.33 1.86 -1.89
CA LEU A 88 -15.34 2.77 -0.75
C LEU A 88 -14.25 3.86 -0.89
N PHE A 89 -13.03 3.48 -1.23
CA PHE A 89 -11.91 4.42 -1.30
C PHE A 89 -12.08 5.47 -2.40
N GLN A 90 -12.76 5.14 -3.50
CA GLN A 90 -13.14 6.10 -4.55
C GLN A 90 -14.06 7.23 -4.05
N THR A 91 -14.79 7.02 -2.96
CA THR A 91 -15.67 8.04 -2.36
C THR A 91 -14.94 8.99 -1.41
N TRP A 92 -13.65 8.72 -1.13
CA TRP A 92 -12.84 9.57 -0.26
C TRP A 92 -12.57 10.93 -0.90
N ASP A 93 -12.79 12.00 -0.15
CA ASP A 93 -12.57 13.38 -0.61
C ASP A 93 -11.11 13.86 -0.51
N GLN A 94 -10.19 12.96 -0.11
CA GLN A 94 -8.77 13.22 0.12
C GLN A 94 -8.48 14.26 1.21
N LYS A 95 -9.45 14.57 2.08
CA LYS A 95 -9.29 15.54 3.18
C LYS A 95 -9.39 14.86 4.54
N GLU A 96 -10.39 14.01 4.73
CA GLU A 96 -10.69 13.45 6.04
C GLU A 96 -9.80 12.24 6.34
N VAL A 97 -8.80 12.42 7.21
CA VAL A 97 -7.90 11.33 7.64
C VAL A 97 -8.68 10.24 8.39
N ALA A 98 -9.75 10.59 9.10
CA ALA A 98 -10.61 9.63 9.79
C ALA A 98 -11.30 8.66 8.82
N PHE A 99 -11.51 9.04 7.55
CA PHE A 99 -12.05 8.15 6.53
C PHE A 99 -11.15 6.92 6.32
N ILE A 100 -9.84 7.10 6.43
CA ILE A 100 -8.87 6.02 6.25
C ILE A 100 -9.08 4.90 7.27
N ASP A 101 -9.61 5.21 8.46
CA ASP A 101 -9.89 4.18 9.45
C ASP A 101 -11.05 3.24 9.09
N LEU A 102 -11.84 3.62 8.08
CA LEU A 102 -12.93 2.81 7.54
C LEU A 102 -12.43 1.76 6.55
N LEU A 103 -11.27 1.98 5.93
CA LEU A 103 -10.72 1.15 4.86
C LEU A 103 -10.07 -0.14 5.40
N ARG A 104 -10.05 -1.13 4.51
CA ARG A 104 -9.31 -2.38 4.66
C ARG A 104 -7.84 -2.21 4.28
N PHE A 105 -6.97 -2.81 5.07
CA PHE A 105 -5.52 -2.85 4.85
C PHE A 105 -5.01 -4.28 4.83
N ILE A 106 -4.03 -4.50 3.97
CA ILE A 106 -3.30 -5.76 3.86
C ILE A 106 -1.80 -5.52 4.05
N ARG A 107 -1.11 -6.56 4.50
CA ARG A 107 0.34 -6.60 4.60
C ARG A 107 0.88 -7.48 3.48
N ILE A 108 1.70 -6.88 2.63
CA ILE A 108 2.37 -7.54 1.49
C ILE A 108 3.89 -7.56 1.70
N SER A 109 4.59 -8.50 1.09
CA SER A 109 6.05 -8.60 1.22
C SER A 109 6.69 -9.09 -0.07
N SER A 110 7.88 -8.56 -0.40
CA SER A 110 8.67 -9.09 -1.52
C SER A 110 9.20 -10.49 -1.28
N ALA A 111 9.29 -10.95 -0.02
CA ALA A 111 9.70 -12.31 0.29
C ALA A 111 8.62 -13.35 -0.05
N SER A 112 7.35 -12.93 -0.04
CA SER A 112 6.20 -13.79 -0.32
C SER A 112 5.15 -13.05 -1.18
N PRO A 113 5.47 -12.73 -2.45
CA PRO A 113 4.64 -11.85 -3.28
C PRO A 113 3.30 -12.45 -3.72
N ALA A 114 3.12 -13.77 -3.57
CA ALA A 114 1.88 -14.46 -3.91
C ALA A 114 0.84 -14.45 -2.77
N THR A 115 1.21 -13.93 -1.60
CA THR A 115 0.37 -13.99 -0.39
C THR A 115 0.33 -12.65 0.31
N PHE A 116 -0.78 -12.37 0.98
CA PHE A 116 -0.91 -11.23 1.87
C PHE A 116 -1.64 -11.63 3.15
N VAL A 117 -1.53 -10.80 4.18
CA VAL A 117 -2.29 -10.94 5.43
C VAL A 117 -3.16 -9.71 5.60
N VAL A 118 -4.45 -9.90 5.89
CA VAL A 118 -5.33 -8.79 6.27
C VAL A 118 -4.87 -8.25 7.62
N SER A 119 -4.36 -7.02 7.63
CA SER A 119 -3.89 -6.39 8.86
C SER A 119 -4.98 -5.54 9.53
N ARG A 120 -5.88 -4.98 8.73
CA ARG A 120 -7.07 -4.27 9.21
C ARG A 120 -8.26 -4.64 8.31
N PRO A 121 -9.34 -5.24 8.83
CA PRO A 121 -10.49 -5.62 8.02
C PRO A 121 -11.28 -4.41 7.47
N GLY A 122 -11.11 -3.24 8.10
CA GLY A 122 -11.92 -2.05 7.85
C GLY A 122 -13.13 -1.99 8.78
N LYS A 123 -13.77 -0.81 8.86
CA LYS A 123 -14.90 -0.55 9.77
C LYS A 123 -16.18 -0.16 9.03
N HIS A 124 -16.11 0.01 7.72
CA HIS A 124 -17.26 0.37 6.93
C HIS A 124 -18.25 -0.80 6.83
N LEU A 125 -19.55 -0.49 6.83
CA LEU A 125 -20.62 -1.48 6.79
C LEU A 125 -20.56 -2.41 5.58
N SER A 126 -20.08 -1.94 4.42
CA SER A 126 -19.92 -2.80 3.24
C SER A 126 -18.88 -3.89 3.45
N LEU A 127 -17.74 -3.55 4.08
CA LEU A 127 -16.65 -4.49 4.38
C LEU A 127 -17.05 -5.50 5.45
N ILE A 128 -17.76 -5.05 6.50
CA ILE A 128 -18.24 -5.95 7.57
C ILE A 128 -19.25 -6.97 7.04
N LYS A 129 -20.16 -6.53 6.15
CA LYS A 129 -21.17 -7.44 5.56
C LYS A 129 -20.53 -8.48 4.64
N ASP A 130 -19.52 -8.08 3.88
CA ASP A 130 -18.81 -8.99 2.97
C ASP A 130 -18.06 -10.08 3.75
N GLU A 131 -17.36 -9.71 4.83
CA GLU A 131 -16.70 -10.69 5.71
C GLU A 131 -17.69 -11.68 6.34
N ALA A 132 -18.87 -11.20 6.77
CA ALA A 132 -19.90 -12.07 7.32
C ALA A 132 -20.46 -13.06 6.28
N ALA A 133 -20.61 -12.64 5.02
CA ALA A 133 -21.07 -13.49 3.94
C ALA A 133 -20.05 -14.60 3.59
N ILE A 134 -18.75 -14.28 3.60
CA ILE A 134 -17.67 -15.25 3.38
C ILE A 134 -17.65 -16.32 4.49
N GLN A 135 -17.84 -15.91 5.75
CA GLN A 135 -17.87 -16.82 6.89
C GLN A 135 -19.09 -17.75 6.89
N SER A 136 -20.28 -17.26 6.50
CA SER A 136 -21.45 -18.14 6.38
C SER A 136 -21.30 -19.16 5.26
N HIS A 137 -20.69 -18.79 4.13
CA HIS A 137 -20.54 -19.68 2.99
C HIS A 137 -19.49 -20.80 3.19
N SER A 138 -18.52 -20.58 4.09
CA SER A 138 -17.50 -21.58 4.44
C SER A 138 -17.97 -22.57 5.52
N GLY A 139 -18.93 -22.19 6.37
CA GLY A 139 -19.52 -23.11 7.37
C GLY A 139 -20.49 -24.15 6.79
N ASP A 140 -21.10 -23.86 5.62
CA ASP A 140 -22.08 -24.76 4.99
C ASP A 140 -21.44 -25.90 4.18
N MET A 141 -20.11 -25.89 3.98
CA MET A 141 -19.38 -26.90 3.18
C MET A 141 -18.75 -28.02 4.03
N GLU A 142 -19.07 -28.11 5.32
CA GLU A 142 -18.53 -29.08 6.27
C GLU A 142 -19.60 -30.06 6.82
N LEU A 143 -20.55 -30.50 6.00
CA LEU A 143 -21.53 -31.54 6.36
C LEU A 143 -21.88 -32.44 5.16
N ASP A 144 -20.90 -33.17 4.62
CA ASP A 144 -21.14 -34.46 3.97
C ASP A 144 -19.82 -35.25 3.84
N SER A 145 -19.53 -36.11 4.82
CA SER A 145 -18.51 -37.17 4.77
C SER A 145 -18.89 -38.30 5.71
#